data_AF-A0A942NZA0-F1
#
_entry.id   AF-A0A942NZA0-F1
#
_cell.length_a   1.000
_cell.length_b   1.000
_cell.length_c   1.000
_cell.angle_alpha   90.00
_cell.angle_beta   90.00
_cell.angle_gamma   90.00
#
_symmetry.space_group_name_H-M   'P 1'
#
loop_
_entity.id
_entity.type
_entity.pdbx_description
1 polymer ?
#
loop_
_entity_poly.entity_id
_entity_poly.type
_entity_poly.pdbx_seq_one_letter_code
_entity_poly.pdbx_strand_id
1 'polypeptide(L)'
;MALIHSFEKSGNWLFKHRGELPVVLFLLAVPVVYFTDTDWLSEQSMRLIAIVAVALSLFGFFVRALSIGTTPKGTSGRNTKSGQVAESLNTLGIYSVLRHPLYVGNYFMWIGIVLYTFNFSFVLITSLAFWIYYERIMFAEERFLEKKFGNNYLDWSLKTHAFIPRFSTYRKNKVPFSFKSVLRREYSGMLATVFGFMFIDLFRYYFDYGIFEWKLTSVYVFGAALVITLLLRSLKHYTSLLTEKDRS
;
A
#
# COMPACT_ATOMS: atom_id res chain seq x y z
N MET A 1 26.94 17.86 -3.93
CA MET A 1 25.67 17.77 -4.72
C MET A 1 24.60 18.54 -3.96
N ALA A 2 23.83 19.41 -4.61
CA ALA A 2 22.79 20.19 -3.91
C ALA A 2 21.71 19.27 -3.29
N LEU A 3 21.13 19.67 -2.16
CA LEU A 3 20.16 18.87 -1.39
C LEU A 3 19.00 18.37 -2.26
N ILE A 4 18.49 19.23 -3.14
CA ILE A 4 17.41 18.92 -4.08
C ILE A 4 17.76 17.72 -4.98
N HIS A 5 18.99 17.66 -5.50
CA HIS A 5 19.45 16.57 -6.34
C HIS A 5 19.70 15.30 -5.53
N SER A 6 20.14 15.44 -4.28
CA SER A 6 20.29 14.31 -3.37
C SER A 6 18.95 13.66 -3.05
N PHE A 7 17.90 14.47 -2.78
CA PHE A 7 16.55 13.98 -2.49
C PHE A 7 15.92 13.34 -3.72
N GLU A 8 16.08 13.95 -4.90
CA GLU A 8 15.59 13.37 -6.15
C GLU A 8 16.29 12.03 -6.46
N LYS A 9 17.61 11.94 -6.27
CA LYS A 9 18.38 10.71 -6.51
C LYS A 9 17.99 9.59 -5.53
N SER A 10 17.93 9.88 -4.23
CA SER A 10 17.54 8.88 -3.22
C SER A 10 16.08 8.47 -3.38
N GLY A 11 15.17 9.42 -3.66
CA GLY A 11 13.76 9.15 -3.93
C GLY A 11 13.55 8.21 -5.11
N ASN A 12 14.26 8.42 -6.23
CA ASN A 12 14.20 7.53 -7.38
C ASN A 12 14.73 6.12 -7.07
N TRP A 13 15.81 6.03 -6.28
CA TRP A 13 16.35 4.74 -5.85
C TRP A 13 15.34 4.00 -4.95
N LEU A 14 14.74 4.68 -3.96
CA LEU A 14 13.73 4.10 -3.08
C LEU A 14 12.47 3.72 -3.85
N PHE A 15 12.05 4.53 -4.83
CA PHE A 15 10.93 4.19 -5.70
C PHE A 15 11.21 2.86 -6.42
N LYS A 16 12.38 2.68 -7.03
CA LYS A 16 12.72 1.45 -7.75
C LYS A 16 12.65 0.20 -6.85
N HIS A 17 13.12 0.29 -5.62
CA HIS A 17 13.21 -0.84 -4.67
C HIS A 17 12.01 -0.92 -3.70
N ARG A 18 10.96 -0.11 -3.88
CA ARG A 18 9.79 -0.08 -2.96
C ARG A 18 9.07 -1.42 -2.77
N GLY A 19 9.28 -2.37 -3.69
CA GLY A 19 8.74 -3.73 -3.58
C GLY A 19 9.43 -4.60 -2.53
N GLU A 20 10.63 -4.24 -2.09
CA GLU A 20 11.43 -4.99 -1.10
C GLU A 20 11.08 -4.60 0.34
N LEU A 21 10.41 -3.45 0.53
CA LEU A 21 10.06 -2.92 1.85
C LEU A 21 9.24 -3.90 2.72
N PRO A 22 8.23 -4.62 2.20
CA PRO A 22 7.52 -5.62 2.98
C PRO A 22 8.43 -6.74 3.53
N VAL A 23 9.48 -7.12 2.80
CA VAL A 23 10.42 -8.16 3.24
C VAL A 23 11.21 -7.67 4.46
N VAL A 24 11.74 -6.44 4.39
CA VAL A 24 12.44 -5.82 5.53
C VAL A 24 11.50 -5.72 6.73
N LEU A 25 10.25 -5.31 6.52
CA LEU A 25 9.25 -5.21 7.57
C LEU A 25 8.99 -6.57 8.25
N PHE A 26 8.84 -7.65 7.47
CA PHE A 26 8.64 -9.00 8.02
C PHE A 26 9.86 -9.53 8.77
N LEU A 27 11.08 -9.26 8.27
CA LEU A 27 12.29 -9.63 8.98
C LEU A 27 12.40 -8.92 10.33
N LEU A 28 12.04 -7.64 10.40
CA LEU A 28 12.02 -6.88 11.65
C LEU A 28 10.88 -7.31 12.58
N ALA A 29 9.76 -7.77 12.03
CA ALA A 29 8.63 -8.20 12.83
C ALA A 29 8.94 -9.44 13.68
N VAL A 30 9.80 -10.35 13.23
CA VAL A 30 10.18 -11.57 13.99
C VAL A 30 10.77 -11.23 15.36
N PRO A 31 11.89 -10.49 15.49
CA PRO A 31 12.43 -10.13 16.79
C PRO A 31 11.48 -9.21 17.57
N VAL A 32 10.70 -8.35 16.91
CA VAL A 32 9.70 -7.53 17.60
C VAL A 32 8.68 -8.41 18.30
N VAL A 33 8.08 -9.38 17.59
CA VAL A 33 7.08 -10.28 18.19
C VAL A 33 7.71 -11.08 19.34
N TYR A 34 8.95 -11.57 19.19
CA TYR A 34 9.67 -12.27 20.24
C TYR A 34 9.86 -11.44 21.53
N PHE A 35 10.19 -10.15 21.40
CA PHE A 35 10.41 -9.25 22.53
C PHE A 35 9.16 -8.50 23.00
N THR A 36 8.00 -8.75 22.39
CA THR A 36 6.76 -8.06 22.77
C THR A 36 6.11 -8.79 23.93
N ASP A 37 6.20 -8.20 25.11
CA ASP A 37 5.40 -8.61 26.26
C ASP A 37 3.91 -8.24 26.03
N THR A 38 3.04 -9.24 26.08
CA THR A 38 1.58 -9.08 25.96
C THR A 38 0.83 -9.37 27.25
N ASP A 39 1.49 -9.68 28.36
CA ASP A 39 0.84 -10.08 29.62
C ASP A 39 -0.01 -8.95 30.22
N TRP A 40 0.32 -7.70 29.89
CA TRP A 40 -0.44 -6.52 30.28
C TRP A 40 -1.71 -6.29 29.45
N LEU A 41 -1.90 -7.02 28.34
CA LEU A 41 -3.08 -6.94 27.48
C LEU A 41 -4.07 -8.06 27.81
N SER A 42 -5.30 -7.71 28.19
CA SER A 42 -6.36 -8.70 28.31
C SER A 42 -6.72 -9.31 26.95
N GLU A 43 -7.23 -10.55 26.93
CA GLU A 43 -7.68 -11.20 25.69
C GLU A 43 -8.69 -10.36 24.91
N GLN A 44 -9.60 -9.67 25.61
CA GLN A 44 -10.57 -8.78 24.99
C GLN A 44 -9.88 -7.59 24.29
N SER A 45 -8.84 -7.03 24.90
CA SER A 45 -8.06 -5.93 24.32
C SER A 45 -7.27 -6.40 23.10
N MET A 46 -6.61 -7.56 23.18
CA MET A 46 -5.91 -8.16 22.04
C MET A 46 -6.86 -8.42 20.87
N ARG A 47 -8.06 -8.95 21.14
CA ARG A 47 -9.09 -9.16 20.13
C ARG A 47 -9.56 -7.85 19.50
N LEU A 48 -9.77 -6.79 20.30
CA LEU A 48 -10.15 -5.48 19.78
C LEU A 48 -9.04 -4.90 18.89
N ILE A 49 -7.78 -4.95 19.34
CA ILE A 49 -6.63 -4.48 18.55
C ILE A 49 -6.51 -5.28 17.24
N ALA A 50 -6.74 -6.59 17.29
CA ALA A 50 -6.77 -7.44 16.09
C ALA A 50 -7.85 -7.02 15.09
N ILE A 51 -9.07 -6.75 15.56
CA ILE A 51 -10.16 -6.25 14.70
C ILE A 51 -9.80 -4.91 14.09
N VAL A 52 -9.25 -3.99 14.88
CA VAL A 52 -8.80 -2.67 14.40
C VAL A 52 -7.69 -2.82 13.36
N ALA A 53 -6.70 -3.69 13.59
CA ALA A 53 -5.62 -3.98 12.67
C ALA A 53 -6.12 -4.48 11.30
N VAL A 54 -7.07 -5.42 11.29
CA VAL A 54 -7.73 -5.89 10.07
C VAL A 54 -8.52 -4.77 9.40
N ALA A 55 -9.30 -4.01 10.17
CA ALA A 55 -10.09 -2.89 9.65
C ALA A 55 -9.22 -1.80 8.99
N LEU A 56 -8.07 -1.45 9.60
CA LEU A 56 -7.09 -0.54 9.00
C LEU A 56 -6.57 -1.08 7.67
N SER A 57 -6.28 -2.38 7.59
CA SER A 57 -5.79 -2.98 6.36
C SER A 57 -6.85 -2.97 5.25
N LEU A 58 -8.10 -3.26 5.60
CA LEU A 58 -9.25 -3.19 4.69
C LEU A 58 -9.51 -1.75 4.23
N PHE A 59 -9.37 -0.76 5.12
CA PHE A 59 -9.45 0.64 4.76
C PHE A 59 -8.36 1.03 3.76
N GLY A 60 -7.12 0.56 3.97
CA GLY A 60 -6.03 0.74 3.02
C GLY A 60 -6.34 0.16 1.64
N PHE A 61 -6.89 -1.06 1.59
CA PHE A 61 -7.38 -1.66 0.34
C PHE A 61 -8.46 -0.82 -0.33
N PHE A 62 -9.43 -0.32 0.43
CA PHE A 62 -10.50 0.50 -0.09
C PHE A 62 -9.96 1.78 -0.76
N VAL A 63 -9.03 2.49 -0.11
CA VAL A 63 -8.38 3.68 -0.68
C VAL A 63 -7.62 3.35 -1.98
N ARG A 64 -6.92 2.21 -2.02
CA ARG A 64 -6.23 1.76 -3.25
C ARG A 64 -7.21 1.37 -4.35
N ALA A 65 -8.29 0.68 -4.00
CA ALA A 65 -9.34 0.28 -4.93
C ALA A 65 -9.98 1.51 -5.57
N LEU A 66 -10.31 2.54 -4.79
CA LEU A 66 -10.81 3.82 -5.32
C LEU A 66 -9.82 4.48 -6.28
N SER A 67 -8.54 4.50 -5.92
CA SER A 67 -7.48 5.06 -6.76
C SER A 67 -7.38 4.32 -8.09
N ILE A 68 -7.25 2.99 -8.04
CA ILE A 68 -7.02 2.14 -9.21
C ILE A 68 -8.26 2.04 -10.09
N GLY A 69 -9.42 1.82 -9.47
CA GLY A 69 -10.69 1.68 -10.17
C GLY A 69 -11.10 2.94 -10.94
N THR A 70 -10.51 4.10 -10.61
CA THR A 70 -10.75 5.37 -11.31
C THR A 70 -9.54 5.88 -12.09
N THR A 71 -8.45 5.11 -12.23
CA THR A 71 -7.23 5.56 -12.93
C THR A 71 -7.40 5.47 -14.46
N PRO A 72 -7.35 6.60 -15.20
CA PRO A 72 -7.33 6.58 -16.66
C PRO A 72 -6.03 5.98 -17.22
N LYS A 73 -6.04 5.52 -18.47
CA LYS A 73 -4.82 5.06 -19.16
C LYS A 73 -3.73 6.14 -19.19
N GLY A 74 -2.48 5.73 -19.04
CA GLY A 74 -1.33 6.61 -19.25
C GLY A 74 -1.10 7.62 -18.12
N THR A 75 -1.77 7.51 -16.99
CA THR A 75 -1.57 8.43 -15.86
C THR A 75 -0.51 7.97 -14.87
N SER A 76 -0.21 6.66 -14.83
CA SER A 76 0.99 6.14 -14.18
C SER A 76 1.44 4.83 -14.81
N GLY A 77 2.74 4.68 -15.01
CA GLY A 77 3.39 3.43 -15.41
C GLY A 77 4.17 2.81 -14.25
N ARG A 78 4.13 1.47 -14.13
CA ARG A 78 4.95 0.74 -13.16
C ARG A 78 6.35 0.51 -13.73
N ASN A 79 7.38 0.90 -12.96
CA ASN A 79 8.78 0.44 -13.04
C ASN A 79 9.21 -0.01 -14.45
N THR A 80 9.36 0.94 -15.37
CA THR A 80 10.11 0.68 -16.59
C THR A 80 11.60 0.74 -16.25
N LYS A 81 12.44 0.08 -17.04
CA LYS A 81 13.91 0.27 -16.97
C LYS A 81 14.31 1.74 -17.12
N SER A 82 13.43 2.57 -17.69
CA SER A 82 13.56 4.01 -17.92
C SER A 82 13.03 4.91 -16.78
N GLY A 83 12.50 4.37 -15.68
CA GLY A 83 12.08 5.16 -14.51
C GLY A 83 10.57 5.43 -14.43
N GLN A 84 10.19 6.64 -14.03
CA GLN A 84 8.79 7.07 -13.89
C GLN A 84 8.16 7.36 -15.26
N VAL A 85 6.90 6.98 -15.44
CA VAL A 85 6.16 7.14 -16.70
C VAL A 85 4.76 7.67 -16.43
N ALA A 86 4.39 8.77 -17.08
CA ALA A 86 3.04 9.33 -17.10
C ALA A 86 2.84 10.10 -18.41
N GLU A 87 1.89 9.72 -19.25
CA GLU A 87 1.51 10.43 -20.48
C GLU A 87 0.59 11.61 -20.18
N SER A 88 -0.21 11.52 -19.11
CA SER A 88 -1.09 12.60 -18.64
C SER A 88 -1.09 12.72 -17.12
N LEU A 89 -1.42 13.91 -16.62
CA LEU A 89 -1.53 14.17 -15.18
C LEU A 89 -2.91 13.79 -14.66
N ASN A 90 -2.98 12.94 -13.63
CA ASN A 90 -4.24 12.58 -12.98
C ASN A 90 -4.59 13.58 -11.89
N THR A 91 -5.63 14.39 -12.10
CA THR A 91 -6.05 15.46 -11.18
C THR A 91 -7.51 15.32 -10.72
N LEU A 92 -8.19 14.23 -11.10
CA LEU A 92 -9.61 14.00 -10.85
C LEU A 92 -9.84 12.81 -9.91
N GLY A 93 -11.07 12.69 -9.42
CA GLY A 93 -11.46 11.66 -8.46
C GLY A 93 -10.67 11.82 -7.16
N ILE A 94 -10.10 10.71 -6.67
CA ILE A 94 -9.32 10.73 -5.43
C ILE A 94 -8.07 11.62 -5.53
N TYR A 95 -7.53 11.82 -6.74
CA TYR A 95 -6.37 12.69 -6.97
C TYR A 95 -6.71 14.19 -6.91
N SER A 96 -8.00 14.57 -6.87
CA SER A 96 -8.36 15.96 -6.60
C SER A 96 -8.43 16.26 -5.08
N VAL A 97 -8.49 15.21 -4.26
CA VAL A 97 -8.62 15.27 -2.79
C VAL A 97 -7.25 15.19 -2.12
N LEU A 98 -6.33 14.36 -2.64
CA LEU A 98 -4.92 14.31 -2.24
C LEU A 98 -4.02 13.81 -3.38
N ARG A 99 -2.73 14.14 -3.35
CA ARG A 99 -1.79 13.82 -4.45
C ARG A 99 -1.32 12.37 -4.45
N HIS A 100 -1.20 11.73 -3.28
CA HIS A 100 -0.57 10.40 -3.13
C HIS A 100 -1.49 9.30 -2.53
N PRO A 101 -2.69 9.05 -3.08
CA PRO A 101 -3.66 8.15 -2.45
C PRO A 101 -3.25 6.68 -2.45
N LEU A 102 -2.44 6.23 -3.40
CA LEU A 102 -1.88 4.88 -3.38
C LEU A 102 -0.93 4.66 -2.19
N TYR A 103 -0.23 5.72 -1.76
CA TYR A 103 0.69 5.67 -0.62
C TYR A 103 -0.07 5.72 0.70
N VAL A 104 -1.15 6.51 0.79
CA VAL A 104 -2.10 6.44 1.91
C VAL A 104 -2.65 5.03 2.06
N GLY A 105 -3.12 4.44 0.96
CA GLY A 105 -3.63 3.07 0.98
C GLY A 105 -2.59 2.03 1.39
N ASN A 106 -1.35 2.16 0.89
CA ASN A 106 -0.23 1.32 1.34
C ASN A 106 0.02 1.45 2.84
N TYR A 107 0.05 2.68 3.37
CA TYR A 107 0.28 2.93 4.80
C TYR A 107 -0.71 2.15 5.65
N PHE A 108 -2.01 2.30 5.37
CA PHE A 108 -3.06 1.64 6.15
C PHE A 108 -3.05 0.12 6.00
N MET A 109 -2.72 -0.41 4.81
CA MET A 109 -2.51 -1.85 4.61
C MET A 109 -1.38 -2.41 5.49
N TRP A 110 -0.24 -1.73 5.55
CA TRP A 110 0.93 -2.24 6.28
C TRP A 110 0.85 -1.97 7.77
N ILE A 111 0.36 -0.80 8.19
CA ILE A 111 0.26 -0.44 9.60
C ILE A 111 -0.75 -1.32 10.34
N GLY A 112 -1.76 -1.86 9.65
CA GLY A 112 -2.65 -2.87 10.22
C GLY A 112 -1.89 -4.15 10.61
N ILE A 113 -1.04 -4.67 9.72
CA ILE A 113 -0.19 -5.84 10.01
C ILE A 113 0.79 -5.53 11.16
N VAL A 114 1.37 -4.34 11.17
CA VAL A 114 2.29 -3.90 12.23
C VAL A 114 1.57 -3.79 13.58
N LEU A 115 0.37 -3.21 13.61
CA LEU A 115 -0.45 -3.14 14.82
C LEU A 115 -0.82 -4.53 15.34
N TYR A 116 -0.97 -5.50 14.44
CA TYR A 116 -1.24 -6.88 14.80
C TYR A 116 -0.09 -7.56 15.55
N THR A 117 1.11 -6.96 15.63
CA THR A 117 2.20 -7.40 16.53
C THR A 117 1.90 -7.12 18.01
N PHE A 118 0.93 -6.25 18.31
CA PHE A 118 0.63 -5.71 19.64
C PHE A 118 1.75 -4.84 20.25
N ASN A 119 2.72 -4.43 19.44
CA ASN A 119 3.80 -3.55 19.86
C ASN A 119 3.58 -2.11 19.38
N PHE A 120 3.09 -1.24 20.27
CA PHE A 120 2.80 0.16 19.93
C PHE A 120 4.06 0.98 19.58
N SER A 121 5.22 0.64 20.17
CA SER A 121 6.50 1.26 19.81
C SER A 121 6.89 0.92 18.37
N PHE A 122 6.66 -0.32 17.94
CA PHE A 122 6.90 -0.75 16.57
C PHE A 122 5.95 -0.10 15.58
N VAL A 123 4.68 0.11 15.95
CA VAL A 123 3.73 0.92 15.18
C VAL A 123 4.28 2.34 14.99
N LEU A 124 4.68 3.01 16.07
CA LEU A 124 5.21 4.38 16.01
C LEU A 124 6.47 4.47 15.15
N ILE A 125 7.46 3.60 15.38
CA ILE A 125 8.72 3.57 14.62
C ILE A 125 8.44 3.31 13.14
N THR A 126 7.57 2.35 12.83
CA THR A 126 7.22 2.05 11.44
C THR A 126 6.50 3.22 10.77
N SER A 127 5.62 3.93 11.48
CA SER A 127 4.96 5.13 10.96
C SER A 127 5.95 6.26 10.67
N LEU A 128 6.91 6.51 11.57
CA LEU A 128 7.96 7.52 11.35
C LEU A 128 8.88 7.14 10.19
N ALA A 129 9.30 5.87 10.12
CA ALA A 129 10.12 5.35 9.03
C ALA A 129 9.40 5.41 7.69
N PHE A 130 8.11 5.05 7.66
CA PHE A 130 7.26 5.21 6.48
C PHE A 130 7.26 6.66 6.01
N TRP A 131 7.20 7.63 6.93
CA TRP A 131 7.13 9.04 6.58
C TRP A 131 8.40 9.57 5.96
N ILE A 132 9.56 9.24 6.54
CA ILE A 132 10.86 9.57 5.95
C ILE A 132 11.01 8.89 4.58
N TYR A 133 10.63 7.61 4.47
CA TYR A 133 10.80 6.84 3.24
C TYR A 133 9.91 7.34 2.09
N TYR A 134 8.61 7.47 2.34
CA TYR A 134 7.66 7.89 1.32
C TYR A 134 7.79 9.37 0.98
N GLU A 135 8.26 10.24 1.90
CA GLU A 135 8.61 11.62 1.56
C GLU A 135 9.62 11.67 0.43
N ARG A 136 10.70 10.86 0.50
CA ARG A 136 11.70 10.80 -0.58
C ARG A 136 11.08 10.37 -1.91
N ILE A 137 10.23 9.34 -1.88
CA ILE A 137 9.58 8.83 -3.08
C ILE A 137 8.64 9.87 -3.68
N MET A 138 7.77 10.46 -2.85
CA MET A 138 6.84 11.50 -3.25
C MET A 138 7.60 12.70 -3.83
N PHE A 139 8.70 13.11 -3.21
CA PHE A 139 9.55 14.19 -3.71
C PHE A 139 10.08 13.90 -5.12
N ALA A 140 10.65 12.71 -5.35
CA ALA A 140 11.13 12.33 -6.68
C ALA A 140 10.00 12.29 -7.72
N GLU A 141 8.83 11.75 -7.37
CA GLU A 141 7.65 11.72 -8.23
C GLU A 141 7.12 13.11 -8.56
N GLU A 142 7.01 13.98 -7.57
CA GLU A 142 6.58 15.36 -7.77
C GLU A 142 7.57 16.14 -8.65
N ARG A 143 8.89 15.94 -8.49
CA ARG A 143 9.91 16.53 -9.38
C ARG A 143 9.80 16.02 -10.82
N PHE A 144 9.52 14.74 -11.01
CA PHE A 144 9.28 14.17 -12.33
C PHE A 144 8.03 14.78 -12.98
N LEU A 145 6.92 14.87 -12.24
CA LEU A 145 5.67 15.44 -12.72
C LEU A 145 5.81 16.94 -13.03
N GLU A 146 6.51 17.69 -12.18
CA GLU A 146 6.81 19.11 -12.39
C GLU A 146 7.63 19.32 -13.67
N LYS A 147 8.73 18.58 -13.85
CA LYS A 147 9.56 18.66 -15.07
C LYS A 147 8.77 18.30 -16.33
N LYS A 148 7.82 17.38 -16.22
CA LYS A 148 7.05 16.88 -17.37
C LYS A 148 5.86 17.75 -17.75
N PHE A 149 5.13 18.27 -16.76
CA PHE A 149 3.85 18.95 -16.96
C PHE A 149 3.89 20.45 -16.61
N GLY A 150 4.99 20.96 -16.05
CA GLY A 150 5.22 22.37 -15.78
C GLY A 150 4.09 23.01 -14.97
N ASN A 151 3.56 24.12 -15.48
CA ASN A 151 2.50 24.90 -14.81
C ASN A 151 1.23 24.07 -14.53
N ASN A 152 0.88 23.10 -15.37
CA ASN A 152 -0.28 22.25 -15.13
C ASN A 152 -0.14 21.44 -13.83
N TYR A 153 1.07 20.96 -13.54
CA TYR A 153 1.35 20.29 -12.27
C TYR A 153 1.32 21.28 -11.11
N LEU A 154 2.00 22.43 -11.24
CA LEU A 154 2.07 23.45 -10.18
C LEU A 154 0.68 23.95 -9.77
N ASP A 155 -0.18 24.28 -10.74
CA ASP A 155 -1.53 24.78 -10.51
C ASP A 155 -2.43 23.79 -9.79
N TRP A 156 -2.23 22.50 -10.04
CA TRP A 156 -2.93 21.42 -9.34
C TRP A 156 -2.32 21.19 -7.95
N SER A 157 -1.00 21.08 -7.84
CA SER A 157 -0.33 20.75 -6.59
C SER A 157 -0.50 21.82 -5.52
N LEU A 158 -0.61 23.10 -5.90
CA LEU A 158 -0.87 24.20 -4.97
C LEU A 158 -2.26 24.12 -4.32
N LYS A 159 -3.22 23.43 -4.95
CA LYS A 159 -4.61 23.31 -4.48
C LYS A 159 -4.91 21.98 -3.78
N THR A 160 -4.08 20.97 -4.00
CA THR A 160 -4.28 19.60 -3.51
C THR A 160 -3.14 19.20 -2.58
N HIS A 161 -3.47 18.79 -1.34
CA HIS A 161 -2.47 18.37 -0.36
C HIS A 161 -1.79 17.05 -0.74
N ALA A 162 -0.56 16.85 -0.27
CA ALA A 162 0.18 15.61 -0.52
C ALA A 162 -0.52 14.36 0.05
N PHE A 163 -0.96 14.41 1.31
CA PHE A 163 -1.40 13.21 2.05
C PHE A 163 -2.67 13.38 2.88
N ILE A 164 -2.92 14.56 3.46
CA ILE A 164 -4.14 14.82 4.24
C ILE A 164 -5.29 15.15 3.27
N PRO A 165 -6.36 14.32 3.19
CA PRO A 165 -7.43 14.51 2.23
C PRO A 165 -8.18 15.82 2.46
N ARG A 166 -8.46 16.54 1.38
CA ARG A 166 -9.38 17.69 1.37
C ARG A 166 -10.63 17.33 0.57
N PHE A 167 -11.64 16.75 1.21
CA PHE A 167 -12.84 16.25 0.51
C PHE A 167 -13.64 17.36 -0.20
N SER A 168 -13.55 18.60 0.26
CA SER A 168 -14.20 19.75 -0.38
C SER A 168 -13.67 20.07 -1.78
N THR A 169 -12.49 19.56 -2.17
CA THR A 169 -11.93 19.73 -3.52
C THR A 169 -12.22 18.54 -4.44
N TYR A 170 -13.15 17.66 -4.06
CA TYR A 170 -13.52 16.52 -4.89
C TYR A 170 -14.05 16.97 -6.27
N ARG A 171 -13.46 16.43 -7.33
CA ARG A 171 -13.88 16.62 -8.72
C ARG A 171 -14.13 15.26 -9.34
N LYS A 172 -15.34 15.06 -9.87
CA LYS A 172 -15.73 13.77 -10.45
C LYS A 172 -14.79 13.36 -11.58
N ASN A 173 -14.43 12.09 -11.61
CA ASN A 173 -13.59 11.54 -12.67
C ASN A 173 -14.38 11.37 -13.97
N LYS A 174 -13.71 11.49 -15.11
CA LYS A 174 -14.29 11.24 -16.45
C LYS A 174 -14.54 9.75 -16.69
N VAL A 175 -13.70 8.89 -16.10
CA VAL A 175 -13.89 7.44 -16.15
C VAL A 175 -14.65 6.95 -14.92
N PRO A 176 -15.67 6.09 -15.06
CA PRO A 176 -16.38 5.51 -13.91
C PRO A 176 -15.49 4.54 -13.16
N PHE A 177 -15.87 4.17 -11.93
CA PHE A 177 -15.17 3.13 -11.18
C PHE A 177 -15.22 1.78 -11.93
N SER A 178 -14.10 1.05 -11.99
CA SER A 178 -14.05 -0.31 -12.53
C SER A 178 -13.54 -1.32 -11.52
N PHE A 179 -14.38 -2.31 -11.23
CA PHE A 179 -14.01 -3.50 -10.47
C PHE A 179 -12.98 -4.36 -11.21
N LYS A 180 -13.05 -4.46 -12.55
CA LYS A 180 -12.08 -5.24 -13.34
C LYS A 180 -10.67 -4.71 -13.18
N SER A 181 -10.51 -3.37 -13.20
CA SER A 181 -9.22 -2.71 -12.99
C SER A 181 -8.63 -3.00 -11.60
N VAL A 182 -9.47 -3.01 -10.56
CA VAL A 182 -9.05 -3.38 -9.19
C VAL A 182 -8.63 -4.84 -9.14
N LEU A 183 -9.48 -5.76 -9.61
CA LEU A 183 -9.20 -7.21 -9.63
C LEU A 183 -7.92 -7.54 -10.41
N ARG A 184 -7.64 -6.83 -11.51
CA ARG A 184 -6.43 -7.00 -12.33
C ARG A 184 -5.15 -6.54 -11.62
N ARG A 185 -5.23 -5.62 -10.66
CA ARG A 185 -4.05 -4.89 -10.14
C ARG A 185 -3.74 -5.14 -8.67
N GLU A 186 -4.73 -5.55 -7.88
CA GLU A 186 -4.63 -5.64 -6.42
C GLU A 186 -4.57 -7.06 -5.85
N TYR A 187 -4.69 -8.12 -6.68
CA TYR A 187 -4.61 -9.51 -6.19
C TYR A 187 -3.33 -9.80 -5.40
N SER A 188 -2.19 -9.24 -5.81
CA SER A 188 -0.92 -9.44 -5.12
C SER A 188 -0.86 -8.70 -3.79
N GLY A 189 -1.49 -7.52 -3.71
CA GLY A 189 -1.61 -6.78 -2.46
C GLY A 189 -2.44 -7.56 -1.45
N MET A 190 -3.60 -8.08 -1.88
CA MET A 190 -4.49 -8.92 -1.06
C MET A 190 -3.75 -10.11 -0.46
N LEU A 191 -3.05 -10.89 -1.29
CA LEU A 191 -2.29 -12.04 -0.81
C LEU A 191 -1.21 -11.63 0.19
N ALA A 192 -0.45 -10.56 -0.10
CA ALA A 192 0.61 -10.08 0.78
C ALA A 192 0.09 -9.63 2.15
N THR A 193 -1.08 -9.00 2.20
CA THR A 193 -1.71 -8.62 3.48
C THR A 193 -2.17 -9.83 4.28
N VAL A 194 -2.87 -10.77 3.65
CA VAL A 194 -3.32 -12.00 4.33
C VAL A 194 -2.12 -12.80 4.83
N PHE A 195 -1.09 -12.94 4.00
CA PHE A 195 0.17 -13.55 4.40
C PHE A 195 0.81 -12.82 5.59
N GLY A 196 0.80 -11.49 5.60
CA GLY A 196 1.37 -10.72 6.71
C GLY A 196 0.70 -10.97 8.05
N PHE A 197 -0.63 -10.99 8.11
CA PHE A 197 -1.36 -11.35 9.34
C PHE A 197 -1.05 -12.77 9.79
N MET A 198 -1.09 -13.71 8.84
CA MET A 198 -0.77 -15.12 9.07
C MET A 198 0.66 -15.26 9.60
N PHE A 199 1.64 -14.61 8.97
CA PHE A 199 3.05 -14.61 9.39
C PHE A 199 3.24 -14.17 10.84
N ILE A 200 2.59 -13.08 11.27
CA ILE A 200 2.65 -12.62 12.67
C ILE A 200 2.01 -13.64 13.63
N ASP A 201 0.86 -14.22 13.26
CA ASP A 201 0.17 -15.23 14.07
C ASP A 201 1.04 -16.49 14.27
N LEU A 202 1.75 -16.94 13.23
CA LEU A 202 2.69 -18.06 13.34
C LEU A 202 3.80 -17.81 14.33
N PHE A 203 4.50 -16.69 14.18
CA PHE A 203 5.68 -16.41 15.01
C PHE A 203 5.26 -16.16 16.45
N ARG A 204 4.12 -15.49 16.69
CA ARG A 204 3.56 -15.38 18.03
C ARG A 204 3.30 -16.77 18.62
N TYR A 205 2.56 -17.62 17.91
CA TYR A 205 2.25 -18.97 18.40
C TYR A 205 3.52 -19.79 18.67
N TYR A 206 4.51 -19.72 17.78
CA TYR A 206 5.79 -20.38 17.96
C TYR A 206 6.55 -19.87 19.19
N PHE A 207 6.56 -18.57 19.47
CA PHE A 207 7.25 -18.05 20.65
C PHE A 207 6.50 -18.34 21.96
N ASP A 208 5.17 -18.42 21.92
CA ASP A 208 4.35 -18.74 23.10
C ASP A 208 4.44 -20.23 23.46
N TYR A 209 4.48 -21.13 22.47
CA TYR A 209 4.34 -22.58 22.68
C TYR A 209 5.55 -23.43 22.23
N GLY A 210 6.52 -22.84 21.52
CA GLY A 210 7.70 -23.54 20.98
C GLY A 210 7.41 -24.43 19.77
N ILE A 211 6.21 -24.38 19.18
CA ILE A 211 5.76 -25.26 18.10
C ILE A 211 5.35 -24.44 16.89
N PHE A 212 5.81 -24.85 15.70
CA PHE A 212 5.34 -24.29 14.43
C PHE A 212 4.02 -24.94 14.04
N GLU A 213 2.91 -24.35 14.50
CA GLU A 213 1.57 -24.76 14.12
C GLU A 213 0.78 -23.59 13.55
N TRP A 214 0.03 -23.87 12.48
CA TRP A 214 -0.88 -22.91 11.88
C TRP A 214 -2.29 -23.18 12.37
N LYS A 215 -2.96 -22.14 12.89
CA LYS A 215 -4.40 -22.22 13.16
C LYS A 215 -5.14 -22.60 11.88
N LEU A 216 -6.01 -23.60 11.97
CA LEU A 216 -6.75 -24.12 10.82
C LEU A 216 -7.54 -23.02 10.09
N THR A 217 -8.07 -22.04 10.83
CA THR A 217 -8.72 -20.84 10.29
C THR A 217 -7.78 -19.99 9.44
N SER A 218 -6.56 -19.73 9.92
CA SER A 218 -5.51 -19.00 9.18
C SER A 218 -5.14 -19.74 7.88
N VAL A 219 -5.04 -21.08 7.93
CA VAL A 219 -4.78 -21.92 6.75
C VAL A 219 -5.91 -21.78 5.72
N TYR A 220 -7.18 -21.86 6.13
CA TYR A 220 -8.30 -21.72 5.21
C TYR A 220 -8.38 -20.32 4.58
N VAL A 221 -8.18 -19.27 5.39
CA VAL A 221 -8.18 -17.87 4.89
C VAL A 221 -7.06 -17.66 3.88
N PHE A 222 -5.85 -18.13 4.17
CA PHE A 222 -4.72 -18.03 3.25
C PHE A 222 -4.92 -18.88 2.00
N GLY A 223 -5.43 -20.11 2.14
CA GLY A 223 -5.76 -20.99 1.02
C GLY A 223 -6.77 -20.34 0.07
N ALA A 224 -7.84 -19.76 0.60
CA ALA A 224 -8.82 -19.01 -0.19
C ALA A 224 -8.19 -17.80 -0.89
N ALA A 225 -7.41 -16.99 -0.16
CA ALA A 225 -6.71 -15.84 -0.73
C ALA A 225 -5.74 -16.25 -1.84
N LEU A 226 -5.02 -17.36 -1.66
CA LEU A 226 -4.07 -17.91 -2.64
C LEU A 226 -4.81 -18.37 -3.90
N VAL A 227 -5.90 -19.12 -3.76
CA VAL A 227 -6.73 -19.56 -4.88
C VAL A 227 -7.26 -18.36 -5.67
N ILE A 228 -7.86 -17.37 -4.99
CA ILE A 228 -8.34 -16.14 -5.63
C ILE A 228 -7.20 -15.43 -6.36
N THR A 229 -6.02 -15.35 -5.75
CA THR A 229 -4.85 -14.70 -6.35
C THR A 229 -4.38 -15.42 -7.60
N LEU A 230 -4.29 -16.76 -7.57
CA LEU A 230 -3.89 -17.57 -8.72
C LEU A 230 -4.91 -17.47 -9.85
N LEU A 231 -6.20 -17.46 -9.54
CA LEU A 231 -7.27 -17.24 -10.52
C LEU A 231 -7.15 -15.86 -11.17
N LEU A 232 -7.09 -14.78 -10.38
CA LEU A 232 -6.97 -13.41 -10.90
C LEU A 232 -5.69 -13.19 -11.69
N ARG A 233 -4.56 -13.77 -11.24
CA ARG A 233 -3.29 -13.75 -11.97
C ARG A 233 -3.42 -14.48 -13.31
N SER A 234 -4.06 -15.66 -13.32
CA SER A 234 -4.27 -16.43 -14.55
C SER A 234 -5.17 -15.69 -15.53
N LEU A 235 -6.30 -15.14 -15.06
CA LEU A 235 -7.21 -14.32 -15.87
C LEU A 235 -6.48 -13.11 -16.47
N LYS A 236 -5.62 -12.45 -15.70
CA LYS A 236 -4.84 -11.29 -16.19
C LYS A 236 -3.86 -11.65 -17.30
N HIS A 237 -3.19 -12.79 -17.21
CA HIS A 237 -2.09 -13.16 -18.10
C HIS A 237 -2.52 -14.00 -19.32
N TYR A 238 -3.57 -14.80 -19.19
CA TYR A 238 -3.99 -15.75 -20.23
C TYR A 238 -5.34 -15.42 -20.88
N THR A 239 -6.05 -14.37 -20.43
CA THR A 239 -7.36 -13.99 -20.99
C THR A 239 -7.49 -12.48 -21.19
N SER A 240 -8.53 -12.06 -21.92
CA SER A 240 -8.93 -10.65 -22.07
C SER A 240 -10.03 -10.21 -21.08
N LEU A 241 -10.50 -11.11 -20.19
CA LEU A 241 -11.68 -10.87 -19.34
C LEU A 241 -11.55 -9.66 -18.41
N LEU A 242 -10.33 -9.43 -17.90
CA LEU A 242 -9.99 -8.31 -17.03
C LEU A 242 -9.42 -7.09 -17.78
N THR A 243 -9.38 -7.12 -19.12
CA THR A 243 -8.86 -6.01 -19.93
C THR A 243 -9.98 -5.02 -20.24
N GLU A 244 -9.69 -3.73 -20.10
CA GLU A 244 -10.61 -2.65 -20.44
C GLU A 244 -9.89 -1.60 -21.30
N LYS A 245 -10.57 -1.10 -22.33
CA LYS A 245 -10.06 0.03 -23.12
C LYS A 245 -9.98 1.29 -22.25
N ASP A 246 -9.01 2.14 -22.54
CA ASP A 246 -8.81 3.45 -21.90
C ASP A 246 -8.52 3.44 -20.38
N ARG A 247 -8.13 2.28 -19.85
CA ARG A 247 -7.69 2.10 -18.46
C ARG A 247 -6.24 1.63 -18.35
N SER A 248 -5.59 2.02 -17.25
CA SER A 248 -4.23 1.60 -16.88
C SER A 248 -4.20 0.22 -16.22
#